data_AF-A0A4R0Z526-F1
#
_entry.id   AF-A0A4R0Z526-F1
#
_cell.length_a   1.000
_cell.length_b   1.000
_cell.length_c   1.000
_cell.angle_alpha   90.00
_cell.angle_beta   90.00
_cell.angle_gamma   90.00
#
_symmetry.space_group_name_H-M   'P 1'
#
loop_
_entity.id
_entity.type
_entity.pdbx_description
1 polymer ?
#
loop_
_entity_poly.entity_id
_entity_poly.type
_entity_poly.pdbx_seq_one_letter_code
_entity_poly.pdbx_strand_id
1 'polypeptide(L)' 'MHRFLPVLMVLLIVGNLFTILGLTTNLSSGSTRFFLVGGPTLTVFAAISIIVIVLKRKR' A
#
# COMPACT_ATOMS: atom_id res chain seq x y z
N MET A 1 -14.41 13.08 6.26
CA MET A 1 -14.05 11.89 5.45
C MET A 1 -13.19 12.20 4.23
N HIS A 2 -13.38 13.34 3.53
CA HIS A 2 -12.47 13.79 2.46
C HIS A 2 -10.99 13.94 2.85
N ARG A 3 -10.69 14.07 4.15
CA ARG A 3 -9.31 14.12 4.67
C ARG A 3 -8.58 12.77 4.70
N PHE A 4 -9.30 11.64 4.79
CA PHE A 4 -8.65 10.32 4.90
C PHE A 4 -8.32 9.72 3.53
N LEU A 5 -9.18 9.94 2.53
CA LEU A 5 -8.96 9.53 1.15
C LEU A 5 -7.56 9.88 0.58
N PRO A 6 -7.06 11.12 0.69
CA PRO A 6 -5.73 11.46 0.18
C PRO A 6 -4.61 10.73 0.93
N VAL A 7 -4.75 10.51 2.24
CA VAL A 7 -3.77 9.73 3.02
C VAL A 7 -3.72 8.27 2.56
N LEU A 8 -4.89 7.68 2.28
CA LEU A 8 -4.99 6.31 1.75
C LEU A 8 -4.46 6.20 0.31
N MET A 9 -4.65 7.23 -0.52
CA MET A 9 -4.02 7.28 -1.85
C MET A 9 -2.49 7.35 -1.74
N VAL A 10 -1.95 8.16 -0.83
CA VAL A 10 -0.49 8.19 -0.57
C VAL A 10 0.01 6.82 -0.11
N LEU A 11 -0.72 6.14 0.78
CA LEU A 11 -0.35 4.80 1.24
C LEU A 11 -0.29 3.79 0.09
N LEU A 12 -1.27 3.83 -0.83
CA LEU A 12 -1.30 2.98 -2.02
C LEU A 12 -0.11 3.29 -2.96
N ILE A 13 0.21 4.56 -3.15
CA ILE A 13 1.35 4.98 -3.99
C ILE A 13 2.66 4.47 -3.38
N VAL A 14 2.84 4.63 -2.07
CA VAL A 14 4.02 4.15 -1.35
C VAL A 14 4.14 2.62 -1.41
N GLY A 15 3.05 1.87 -1.17
CA GLY A 15 3.04 0.41 -1.26
C GLY A 15 3.41 -0.11 -2.66
N ASN A 16 2.90 0.54 -3.71
CA ASN A 16 3.25 0.21 -5.09
C ASN A 16 4.71 0.59 -5.43
N LEU A 17 5.22 1.72 -4.97
CA LEU A 17 6.63 2.10 -5.13
C LEU A 17 7.56 1.08 -4.46
N PHE A 18 7.24 0.63 -3.25
CA PHE A 18 8.00 -0.44 -2.58
C PHE A 18 8.02 -1.72 -3.41
N THR A 19 6.89 -2.11 -4.00
CA THR A 19 6.79 -3.30 -4.85
C THR A 19 7.63 -3.15 -6.12
N ILE A 20 7.56 -1.99 -6.79
CA ILE A 20 8.36 -1.70 -7.99
C ILE A 20 9.85 -1.71 -7.65
N LEU A 21 10.27 -1.09 -6.55
CA LEU A 21 11.65 -1.13 -6.08
C LEU A 21 12.10 -2.57 -5.79
N GLY A 22 11.26 -3.39 -5.15
CA GLY A 22 11.56 -4.80 -4.90
C GLY A 22 11.72 -5.62 -6.19
N LEU A 23 10.99 -5.29 -7.25
CA LEU A 23 11.04 -6.00 -8.54
C LEU A 23 12.18 -5.52 -9.45
N THR A 24 12.55 -4.24 -9.36
CA THR A 24 13.46 -3.59 -10.31
C THR A 24 14.87 -3.39 -9.76
N THR A 25 15.02 -3.30 -8.44
CA THR A 25 16.32 -3.03 -7.82
C THR A 25 17.00 -4.34 -7.44
N ASN A 26 18.24 -4.54 -7.89
CA ASN A 26 19.07 -5.70 -7.54
C ASN A 26 19.69 -5.53 -6.14
N LEU A 27 18.83 -5.33 -5.15
CA LEU A 27 19.20 -5.18 -3.74
C LEU A 27 19.58 -6.55 -3.14
N SER A 28 20.25 -6.51 -2.00
CA SER A 28 20.50 -7.70 -1.18
C SER A 28 19.21 -8.48 -0.96
N SER A 29 19.29 -9.81 -1.05
CA SER A 29 18.16 -10.75 -1.02
C SER A 29 17.20 -10.51 0.16
N GLY A 30 17.72 -10.05 1.30
CA GLY A 30 16.93 -9.70 2.48
C GLY A 30 16.08 -8.45 2.29
N SER A 31 16.65 -7.38 1.70
CA SER A 31 15.93 -6.15 1.39
C SER A 31 14.88 -6.39 0.31
N THR A 32 15.22 -7.12 -0.76
CA THR A 32 14.30 -7.44 -1.86
C THR A 32 13.05 -8.16 -1.35
N ARG A 33 13.20 -9.13 -0.44
CA ARG A 33 12.05 -9.78 0.23
C ARG A 33 11.23 -8.81 1.06
N PHE A 34 11.86 -7.91 1.79
CA PHE A 34 11.16 -6.90 2.58
C PHE A 34 10.33 -5.96 1.68
N PHE A 35 10.86 -5.54 0.53
CA PHE A 35 10.15 -4.72 -0.44
C PHE A 35 9.02 -5.48 -1.15
N LEU A 36 9.27 -6.73 -1.56
CA LEU A 36 8.30 -7.59 -2.26
C LEU A 36 7.16 -8.07 -1.35
N VAL A 37 7.36 -8.18 -0.04
CA VAL A 37 6.29 -8.55 0.90
C VAL A 37 5.65 -7.30 1.51
N GLY A 38 6.47 -6.32 1.93
CA GLY A 38 6.01 -5.10 2.58
C GLY A 38 5.15 -4.22 1.67
N GLY A 39 5.54 -4.07 0.40
CA GLY A 39 4.79 -3.30 -0.60
C GLY A 39 3.35 -3.81 -0.77
N PRO A 40 3.13 -5.08 -1.17
CA PRO A 40 1.79 -5.64 -1.31
C PRO A 40 0.99 -5.63 0.00
N THR A 41 1.62 -5.88 1.14
CA THR A 41 0.94 -5.86 2.45
C THR A 41 0.39 -4.48 2.78
N LEU A 42 1.17 -3.42 2.55
CA LEU A 42 0.72 -2.02 2.69
C LEU A 42 -0.43 -1.69 1.75
N THR A 43 -0.36 -2.15 0.50
CA THR A 43 -1.41 -1.93 -0.51
C THR A 43 -2.72 -2.60 -0.11
N VAL A 44 -2.66 -3.84 0.39
CA VAL A 44 -3.85 -4.58 0.87
C VAL A 44 -4.49 -3.89 2.08
N PHE A 45 -3.68 -3.46 3.05
CA PHE A 45 -4.19 -2.73 4.22
C PHE A 45 -4.87 -1.41 3.84
N ALA A 46 -4.28 -0.67 2.91
CA ALA A 46 -4.89 0.55 2.39
C ALA A 46 -6.22 0.24 1.69
N ALA A 47 -6.27 -0.79 0.85
CA ALA A 47 -7.48 -1.19 0.13
C ALA A 47 -8.62 -1.57 1.10
N ILE A 48 -8.34 -2.40 2.11
CA ILE A 48 -9.32 -2.77 3.14
C ILE A 48 -9.85 -1.52 3.86
N SER A 49 -8.95 -0.61 4.24
CA SER A 49 -9.31 0.62 4.93
C SER A 49 -10.21 1.52 4.08
N ILE A 50 -9.96 1.64 2.77
CA ILE A 50 -10.83 2.36 1.83
C ILE A 50 -12.21 1.69 1.79
N ILE A 51 -12.27 0.36 1.62
CA ILE A 51 -13.53 -0.39 1.55
C ILE A 51 -14.35 -0.17 2.82
N VAL A 52 -13.75 -0.27 4.00
CA VAL A 52 -14.43 -0.06 5.29
C VAL A 52 -14.96 1.37 5.40
N ILE A 53 -14.17 2.38 5.03
CA ILE A 53 -14.61 3.79 5.06
C ILE A 53 -15.79 4.00 4.12
N VAL A 54 -15.76 3.43 2.91
CA VAL A 54 -16.83 3.54 1.92
C VAL A 54 -18.10 2.84 2.40
N LEU A 55 -18.00 1.62 2.93
CA LEU A 55 -19.13 0.86 3.48
C LEU A 55 -19.77 1.58 4.68
N LYS A 56 -18.96 2.12 5.60
CA LYS A 56 -19.46 2.91 6.74
C LYS A 56 -20.16 4.20 6.32
N ARG A 57 -19.81 4.77 5.17
CA ARG A 57 -20.46 5.98 4.65
C ARG A 57 -21.78 5.68 3.94
N LYS A 58 -21.92 4.46 3.42
CA LYS A 58 -23.10 4.04 2.64
C LYS A 58 -24.24 3.52 3.51
N ARG A 59 -23.94 3.03 4.72
CA ARG A 59 -24.91 2.83 5.81
C ARG A 59 -25.19 4.15 6.52
#